data_AF-A8AG16-F1
#
_entry.id   AF-A8AG16-F1
#
_cell.length_a   1.000
_cell.length_b   1.000
_cell.length_c   1.000
_cell.angle_alpha   90.00
_cell.angle_beta   90.00
_cell.angle_gamma   90.00
#
_symmetry.space_group_name_H-M   'P 1'
#
loop_
_entity.id
_entity.type
_entity.pdbx_description
1 polymer ?
#
loop_
_entity_poly.entity_id
_entity_poly.type
_entity_poly.pdbx_seq_one_letter_code
_entity_poly.pdbx_strand_id
1 'polypeptide(L)'
;MMTNMESRPGATQWFHYARQLENTQLRQLAQSGKLVSRISHLVHMLQCERGASNIWLCSAGQLYGPEIRASRALVDEEHARLQSLLQEMRPMANSALCHRIAGAVWCLEQLPQLREAVSGRHSDAPQAMDQYSRTLRHLLSIVPQLNDNIDHPHIAGGMVALYSFMQGKELVGQERALGAIGFTQGAFSHEMRQELVDRIDGQQLCFDTFISLASPTVVHAFRQQCEAEAAIEQWRRLACTRQPAPDKGESALRWFTLQTQRLEQLRSIEEMLIAELMSAVERRLAQDETTLPLASWLDDATDDTFSLRRDKQLLLVVRQQARELEQLSGQLASLQDALEERKVIDKAKYVLMHHQNLSEEQAWQSLRKMAMDKNQRMVDIARALLTVKSLWQVTTKG
;
A
#
# COMPACT_ATOMS: atom_id res chain seq x y z
N MET A 1 -11.37 -56.85 40.74
CA MET A 1 -12.35 -55.84 40.27
C MET A 1 -11.87 -54.46 40.75
N MET A 2 -10.99 -53.83 39.98
CA MET A 2 -10.69 -52.39 40.09
C MET A 2 -10.71 -51.86 38.67
N THR A 3 -11.89 -51.44 38.23
CA THR A 3 -12.08 -50.79 36.95
C THR A 3 -11.40 -49.42 36.99
N ASN A 4 -10.35 -49.28 36.18
CA ASN A 4 -9.92 -48.00 35.62
C ASN A 4 -11.16 -47.25 35.12
N MET A 5 -11.64 -46.28 35.90
CA MET A 5 -12.36 -45.15 35.32
C MET A 5 -11.31 -44.28 34.65
N GLU A 6 -10.95 -44.65 33.41
CA GLU A 6 -10.30 -43.74 32.48
C GLU A 6 -11.10 -42.44 32.48
N SER A 7 -10.45 -41.35 32.91
CA SER A 7 -11.03 -40.01 32.93
C SER A 7 -11.39 -39.61 31.49
N ARG A 8 -12.63 -39.87 31.08
CA ARG A 8 -13.12 -39.39 29.79
C ARG A 8 -12.94 -37.87 29.75
N PRO A 9 -12.33 -37.30 28.70
CA PRO A 9 -12.18 -35.87 28.57
C PRO A 9 -13.57 -35.21 28.61
N GLY A 10 -13.90 -34.56 29.73
CA GLY A 10 -15.18 -33.88 29.94
C GLY A 10 -15.20 -32.50 29.27
N ALA A 11 -16.37 -31.86 29.24
CA ALA A 11 -16.55 -30.52 28.67
C ALA A 11 -15.53 -29.49 29.22
N THR A 12 -15.14 -29.61 30.49
CA THR A 12 -14.12 -28.76 31.13
C THR A 12 -12.75 -28.80 30.43
N GLN A 13 -12.33 -29.95 29.89
CA GLN A 13 -11.07 -30.04 29.16
C GLN A 13 -11.16 -29.34 27.80
N TRP A 14 -12.31 -29.41 27.13
CA TRP A 14 -12.56 -28.65 25.90
C TRP A 14 -12.59 -27.15 26.16
N PHE A 15 -13.17 -26.69 27.29
CA PHE A 15 -13.13 -25.28 27.69
C PHE A 15 -11.71 -24.80 28.00
N HIS A 16 -10.91 -25.59 28.73
CA HIS A 16 -9.50 -25.27 28.96
C HIS A 16 -8.70 -25.21 27.66
N TYR A 17 -8.96 -26.13 26.74
CA TYR A 17 -8.31 -26.15 25.43
C TYR A 17 -8.72 -24.95 24.56
N ALA A 18 -10.00 -24.60 24.51
CA ALA A 18 -10.50 -23.40 23.83
C ALA A 18 -9.81 -22.14 24.37
N ARG A 19 -9.69 -21.99 25.70
CA ARG A 19 -8.98 -20.87 26.33
C ARG A 19 -7.48 -20.87 26.04
N GLN A 20 -6.85 -22.04 25.91
CA GLN A 20 -5.45 -22.12 25.49
C GLN A 20 -5.28 -21.63 24.05
N LEU A 21 -6.19 -22.03 23.15
CA LEU A 21 -6.19 -21.56 21.76
C LEU A 21 -6.39 -20.05 21.68
N GLU A 22 -7.36 -19.49 22.40
CA GLU A 22 -7.60 -18.03 22.47
C GLU A 22 -6.36 -17.27 22.95
N ASN A 23 -5.71 -17.72 24.03
CA ASN A 23 -4.47 -17.11 24.52
C ASN A 23 -3.33 -17.18 23.50
N THR A 24 -3.22 -18.28 22.75
CA THR A 24 -2.24 -18.41 21.67
C THR A 24 -2.55 -17.44 20.53
N GLN A 25 -3.81 -17.31 20.13
CA GLN A 25 -4.25 -16.35 19.10
C GLN A 25 -3.98 -14.90 19.48
N LEU A 26 -4.25 -14.52 20.74
CA LEU A 26 -3.98 -13.16 21.22
C LEU A 26 -2.48 -12.83 21.25
N ARG A 27 -1.63 -13.79 21.61
CA ARG A 27 -0.17 -13.62 21.53
C ARG A 27 0.31 -13.49 20.08
N GLN A 28 -0.24 -14.29 19.17
CA GLN A 28 0.02 -14.19 17.73
C GLN A 28 -0.35 -12.81 17.19
N LEU A 29 -1.50 -12.29 17.64
CA LEU A 29 -1.99 -10.98 17.25
C LEU A 29 -1.06 -9.85 17.73
N ALA A 30 -0.60 -9.91 18.98
CA ALA A 30 0.36 -8.95 19.53
C ALA A 30 1.68 -8.93 18.76
N GLN A 31 2.20 -10.12 18.42
CA GLN A 31 3.41 -10.23 17.59
C GLN A 31 3.18 -9.72 16.17
N SER A 32 2.01 -9.99 15.58
CA SER A 32 1.65 -9.49 14.26
C SER A 32 1.60 -7.96 14.23
N GLY A 33 1.01 -7.32 15.25
CA GLY A 33 1.02 -5.86 15.39
C GLY A 33 2.43 -5.28 15.49
N LYS A 34 3.31 -5.90 16.29
CA LYS A 34 4.73 -5.51 16.37
C LYS A 34 5.44 -5.65 15.03
N LEU A 35 5.19 -6.74 14.30
CA LEU A 35 5.79 -6.97 12.99
C LEU A 35 5.33 -5.93 11.96
N VAL A 36 4.04 -5.63 11.90
CA VAL A 36 3.50 -4.60 11.00
C VAL A 36 4.09 -3.22 11.32
N SER A 37 4.24 -2.87 12.61
CA SER A 37 4.92 -1.65 13.03
C SER A 37 6.37 -1.61 12.52
N ARG A 38 7.15 -2.68 12.70
CA ARG A 38 8.54 -2.76 12.20
C ARG A 38 8.63 -2.69 10.68
N ILE A 39 7.73 -3.36 9.97
CA ILE A 39 7.64 -3.25 8.51
C ILE A 39 7.38 -1.80 8.10
N SER A 40 6.45 -1.11 8.76
CA SER A 40 6.15 0.29 8.49
C SER A 40 7.36 1.21 8.68
N HIS A 41 8.11 1.06 9.78
CA HIS A 41 9.34 1.83 10.01
C HIS A 41 10.38 1.58 8.93
N LEU A 42 10.67 0.31 8.60
CA LEU A 42 11.64 -0.04 7.55
C LEU A 42 11.20 0.46 6.17
N VAL A 43 9.93 0.30 5.81
CA VAL A 43 9.34 0.81 4.57
C VAL A 43 9.54 2.32 4.46
N HIS A 44 9.26 3.07 5.53
CA HIS A 44 9.46 4.51 5.54
C HIS A 44 10.94 4.89 5.36
N MET A 45 11.87 4.23 6.05
CA MET A 45 13.30 4.50 5.88
C MET A 45 13.79 4.16 4.46
N LEU A 46 13.30 3.07 3.86
CA LEU A 46 13.60 2.73 2.47
C LEU A 46 13.00 3.74 1.48
N GLN A 47 11.84 4.33 1.76
CA GLN A 47 11.28 5.42 0.96
C GLN A 47 12.14 6.69 1.04
N CYS A 48 12.72 6.98 2.20
CA CYS A 48 13.68 8.07 2.38
C CYS A 48 14.99 7.79 1.60
N GLU A 49 15.55 6.59 1.73
CA GLU A 49 16.75 6.17 0.99
C GLU A 49 16.52 6.20 -0.53
N ARG A 50 15.36 5.72 -1.01
CA ARG A 50 14.94 5.82 -2.42
C ARG A 50 14.91 7.27 -2.88
N GLY A 51 14.29 8.16 -2.09
CA GLY A 51 14.20 9.58 -2.41
C GLY A 51 15.59 10.25 -2.52
N ALA A 52 16.47 10.02 -1.55
CA ALA A 52 17.83 10.56 -1.55
C ALA A 52 18.65 10.01 -2.73
N SER A 53 18.56 8.70 -2.98
CA SER A 53 19.20 8.04 -4.13
C SER A 53 18.72 8.63 -5.46
N ASN A 54 17.43 8.96 -5.57
CA ASN A 54 16.88 9.58 -6.78
C ASN A 54 17.51 10.95 -7.04
N ILE A 55 17.54 11.82 -6.04
CA ILE A 55 18.11 13.18 -6.20
C ILE A 55 19.61 13.12 -6.47
N TRP A 56 20.34 12.20 -5.85
CA TRP A 56 21.75 11.98 -6.16
C TRP A 56 21.97 11.59 -7.63
N LEU A 57 21.21 10.62 -8.15
CA LEU A 57 21.33 10.19 -9.54
C LEU A 57 20.90 11.30 -10.51
N CYS A 58 19.77 11.96 -10.25
CA CYS A 58 19.25 13.08 -11.05
C CYS A 58 20.20 14.30 -11.06
N SER A 59 20.88 14.58 -9.94
CA SER A 59 21.88 15.66 -9.85
C SER A 59 23.28 15.25 -10.29
N ALA A 60 23.43 14.07 -10.91
CA ALA A 60 24.70 13.51 -11.32
C ALA A 60 25.75 13.44 -10.18
N GLY A 61 25.32 13.24 -8.94
CA GLY A 61 26.17 13.12 -7.75
C GLY A 61 26.53 14.45 -7.08
N GLN A 62 25.82 15.54 -7.39
CA GLN A 62 26.11 16.85 -6.81
C GLN A 62 25.34 17.13 -5.52
N LEU A 63 24.14 16.56 -5.35
CA LEU A 63 23.24 16.82 -4.24
C LEU A 63 22.92 15.54 -3.46
N TYR A 64 22.53 15.68 -2.20
CA TYR A 64 22.03 14.58 -1.33
C TYR A 64 23.07 13.52 -0.90
N GLY A 65 24.36 13.79 -1.07
CA GLY A 65 25.44 12.87 -0.63
C GLY A 65 25.39 12.52 0.87
N PRO A 66 25.27 13.50 1.79
CA PRO A 66 25.07 13.23 3.22
C PRO A 66 23.78 12.47 3.54
N GLU A 67 22.67 12.82 2.89
CA GLU A 67 21.34 12.27 3.10
C GLU A 67 21.27 10.79 2.69
N ILE A 68 21.98 10.39 1.63
CA ILE A 68 22.13 8.97 1.28
C ILE A 68 22.81 8.20 2.40
N ARG A 69 23.91 8.73 2.96
CA ARG A 69 24.63 8.02 4.04
C ARG A 69 23.77 7.91 5.29
N ALA A 70 23.08 8.99 5.66
CA ALA A 70 22.19 9.00 6.81
C ALA A 70 21.01 8.03 6.64
N SER A 71 20.31 8.08 5.49
CA SER A 71 19.18 7.19 5.21
C SER A 71 19.58 5.71 5.15
N ARG A 72 20.74 5.38 4.57
CA ARG A 72 21.26 4.00 4.56
C ARG A 72 21.50 3.46 5.97
N ALA A 73 22.11 4.27 6.85
CA ALA A 73 22.36 3.87 8.24
C ALA A 73 21.04 3.60 9.00
N LEU A 74 20.03 4.44 8.79
CA LEU A 74 18.70 4.24 9.39
C LEU A 74 17.99 2.99 8.84
N VAL A 75 18.11 2.71 7.54
CA VAL A 75 17.60 1.47 6.94
C VAL A 75 18.29 0.25 7.54
N ASP A 76 19.61 0.29 7.73
CA ASP A 76 20.36 -0.83 8.29
C ASP A 76 19.97 -1.11 9.76
N GLU A 77 19.74 -0.05 10.53
CA GLU A 77 19.23 -0.16 11.90
C GLU A 77 17.84 -0.80 11.96
N GLU A 78 16.89 -0.32 11.15
CA GLU A 78 15.54 -0.89 11.10
C GLU A 78 15.52 -2.31 10.53
N HIS A 79 16.39 -2.61 9.56
CA HIS A 79 16.54 -3.94 9.00
C HIS A 79 17.04 -4.94 10.05
N ALA A 80 18.06 -4.58 10.84
CA ALA A 80 18.55 -5.42 11.93
C ALA A 80 17.46 -5.69 12.99
N ARG A 81 16.66 -4.67 13.35
CA ARG A 81 15.52 -4.83 14.27
C ARG A 81 14.45 -5.77 13.71
N LEU A 82 14.14 -5.66 12.42
CA LEU A 82 13.20 -6.54 11.73
C LEU A 82 13.70 -7.99 11.72
N GLN A 83 14.97 -8.22 11.39
CA GLN A 83 15.56 -9.56 11.35
C GLN A 83 15.45 -10.29 12.69
N SER A 84 15.75 -9.62 13.80
CA SER A 84 15.61 -10.20 15.14
C SER A 84 14.16 -10.62 15.42
N LEU A 85 13.18 -9.77 15.08
CA LEU A 85 11.76 -10.10 15.27
C LEU A 85 11.29 -11.25 14.39
N LEU A 86 11.76 -11.33 13.14
CA LEU A 86 11.43 -12.43 12.23
C LEU A 86 11.96 -13.78 12.74
N GLN A 87 13.11 -13.80 13.42
CA GLN A 87 13.62 -15.02 14.05
C GLN A 87 12.73 -15.48 15.21
N GLU A 88 12.24 -14.55 16.03
CA GLU A 88 11.31 -14.86 17.12
C GLU A 88 9.97 -15.40 16.61
N MET A 89 9.47 -14.88 15.49
CA MET A 89 8.18 -15.28 14.91
C MET A 89 8.23 -16.57 14.07
N ARG A 90 9.42 -17.05 13.71
CA ARG A 90 9.61 -18.21 12.83
C ARG A 90 8.81 -19.46 13.23
N PRO A 91 8.69 -19.84 14.52
CA PRO A 91 7.91 -21.03 14.92
C PRO A 91 6.40 -20.90 14.70
N MET A 92 5.90 -19.67 14.52
CA MET A 92 4.47 -19.35 14.46
C MET A 92 4.02 -19.02 13.03
N ALA A 93 4.95 -19.00 12.07
CA ALA A 93 4.67 -18.66 10.68
C ALA A 93 4.18 -19.88 9.88
N ASN A 94 3.11 -19.69 9.11
CA ASN A 94 2.63 -20.68 8.14
C ASN A 94 3.45 -20.60 6.83
N SER A 95 3.27 -21.57 5.92
CA SER A 95 4.02 -21.63 4.66
C SER A 95 3.86 -20.37 3.80
N ALA A 96 2.66 -19.81 3.72
CA ALA A 96 2.39 -18.62 2.91
C ALA A 96 3.14 -17.39 3.45
N LEU A 97 3.09 -17.16 4.76
CA LEU A 97 3.83 -16.10 5.44
C LEU A 97 5.34 -16.28 5.26
N CYS A 98 5.85 -17.51 5.38
CA CYS A 98 7.27 -17.81 5.12
C CYS A 98 7.71 -17.44 3.71
N HIS A 99 6.89 -17.71 2.67
CA HIS A 99 7.21 -17.31 1.30
C HIS A 99 7.24 -15.79 1.13
N ARG A 100 6.30 -15.05 1.73
CA ARG A 100 6.29 -13.58 1.69
C ARG A 100 7.52 -12.99 2.39
N ILE A 101 7.85 -13.50 3.59
CA ILE A 101 9.04 -13.09 4.34
C ILE A 101 10.31 -13.41 3.53
N ALA A 102 10.43 -14.61 2.96
CA ALA A 102 11.60 -14.99 2.18
C ALA A 102 11.81 -14.07 0.97
N GLY A 103 10.74 -13.72 0.25
CA GLY A 103 10.82 -12.77 -0.85
C GLY A 103 11.27 -11.37 -0.42
N ALA A 104 10.77 -10.87 0.72
CA ALA A 104 11.18 -9.59 1.27
C ALA A 104 12.65 -9.59 1.72
N VAL A 105 13.07 -10.63 2.47
CA VAL A 105 14.45 -10.80 2.94
C VAL A 105 15.43 -10.90 1.77
N TRP A 106 15.10 -11.70 0.75
CA TRP A 106 15.91 -11.81 -0.47
C TRP A 106 16.15 -10.44 -1.11
N CYS A 107 15.11 -9.60 -1.23
CA CYS A 107 15.24 -8.25 -1.78
C CYS A 107 16.08 -7.33 -0.88
N LEU A 108 15.98 -7.45 0.44
CA LEU A 108 16.81 -6.71 1.38
C LEU A 108 18.29 -7.10 1.28
N GLU A 109 18.60 -8.36 1.02
CA GLU A 109 19.98 -8.85 0.79
C GLU A 109 20.62 -8.23 -0.47
N GLN A 110 19.84 -7.73 -1.42
CA GLN A 110 20.35 -7.06 -2.62
C GLN A 110 20.70 -5.58 -2.40
N LEU A 111 20.33 -4.98 -1.25
CA LEU A 111 20.57 -3.56 -0.97
C LEU A 111 22.05 -3.14 -1.08
N PRO A 112 23.04 -3.91 -0.59
CA PRO A 112 24.45 -3.53 -0.73
C PRO A 112 24.87 -3.34 -2.20
N GLN A 113 24.46 -4.25 -3.08
CA GLN A 113 24.77 -4.18 -4.52
C GLN A 113 24.09 -2.96 -5.17
N LEU A 114 22.81 -2.72 -4.87
CA LEU A 114 22.09 -1.55 -5.35
C LEU A 114 22.77 -0.25 -4.89
N ARG A 115 23.18 -0.19 -3.61
CA ARG A 115 23.83 0.99 -3.02
C ARG A 115 25.17 1.29 -3.66
N GLU A 116 25.95 0.26 -3.98
CA GLU A 116 27.21 0.39 -4.73
C GLU A 116 26.96 0.92 -6.15
N ALA A 117 25.97 0.36 -6.85
CA ALA A 117 25.58 0.82 -8.18
C ALA A 117 25.11 2.29 -8.18
N VAL A 118 24.33 2.71 -7.19
CA VAL A 118 23.88 4.11 -7.03
C VAL A 118 25.05 5.04 -6.70
N SER A 119 25.93 4.64 -5.77
CA SER A 119 27.09 5.46 -5.38
C SER A 119 28.09 5.61 -6.52
N GLY A 120 28.35 4.54 -7.27
CA GLY A 120 29.18 4.57 -8.48
C GLY A 120 28.49 5.18 -9.71
N ARG A 121 27.18 5.47 -9.63
CA ARG A 121 26.32 5.90 -10.75
C ARG A 121 26.39 4.94 -11.94
N HIS A 122 26.52 3.64 -11.67
CA HIS A 122 26.49 2.56 -12.66
C HIS A 122 25.05 2.14 -13.03
N SER A 123 24.05 2.61 -12.27
CA SER A 123 22.62 2.44 -12.56
C SER A 123 21.97 3.80 -12.79
N ASP A 124 21.03 3.86 -13.72
CA ASP A 124 20.22 5.06 -13.93
C ASP A 124 19.15 5.22 -12.83
N ALA A 125 18.55 6.41 -12.76
CA ALA A 125 17.53 6.68 -11.76
C ALA A 125 16.31 5.75 -11.88
N PRO A 126 15.69 5.54 -13.07
CA PRO A 126 14.56 4.62 -13.21
C PRO A 126 14.84 3.19 -12.70
N GLN A 127 15.97 2.60 -13.05
CA GLN A 127 16.35 1.25 -12.62
C GLN A 127 16.53 1.16 -11.10
N ALA A 128 17.22 2.14 -10.50
CA ALA A 128 17.39 2.17 -9.05
C ALA A 128 16.04 2.33 -8.33
N MET A 129 15.17 3.20 -8.84
CA MET A 129 13.83 3.43 -8.26
C MET A 129 12.96 2.19 -8.34
N ASP A 130 13.01 1.44 -9.44
CA ASP A 130 12.27 0.18 -9.58
C ASP A 130 12.76 -0.87 -8.58
N GLN A 131 14.07 -1.02 -8.39
CA GLN A 131 14.62 -1.97 -7.42
C GLN A 131 14.19 -1.64 -5.98
N TYR A 132 14.27 -0.37 -5.56
CA TYR A 132 13.74 0.04 -4.26
C TYR A 132 12.24 -0.23 -4.15
N SER A 133 11.46 0.10 -5.18
CA SER A 133 10.00 -0.11 -5.21
C SER A 133 9.62 -1.59 -5.15
N ARG A 134 10.44 -2.48 -5.75
CA ARG A 134 10.28 -3.94 -5.65
C ARG A 134 10.49 -4.42 -4.22
N THR A 135 11.56 -3.97 -3.55
CA THR A 135 11.81 -4.30 -2.13
C THR A 135 10.65 -3.84 -1.25
N LEU A 136 10.19 -2.60 -1.43
CA LEU A 136 9.05 -2.03 -0.72
C LEU A 136 7.76 -2.85 -0.93
N ARG A 137 7.48 -3.27 -2.16
CA ARG A 137 6.31 -4.11 -2.48
C ARG A 137 6.35 -5.46 -1.77
N HIS A 138 7.49 -6.13 -1.74
CA HIS A 138 7.62 -7.41 -1.02
C HIS A 138 7.43 -7.25 0.49
N LEU A 139 7.99 -6.19 1.09
CA LEU A 139 7.75 -5.86 2.50
C LEU A 139 6.27 -5.62 2.79
N LEU A 140 5.61 -4.78 1.98
CA LEU A 140 4.19 -4.47 2.14
C LEU A 140 3.29 -5.70 1.97
N SER A 141 3.65 -6.65 1.09
CA SER A 141 2.88 -7.88 0.86
C SER A 141 2.85 -8.86 2.05
N ILE A 142 3.65 -8.61 3.10
CA ILE A 142 3.57 -9.38 4.34
C ILE A 142 2.32 -9.00 5.13
N VAL A 143 1.88 -7.74 5.08
CA VAL A 143 0.80 -7.22 5.95
C VAL A 143 -0.54 -7.92 5.68
N PRO A 144 -1.02 -8.06 4.42
CA PRO A 144 -2.28 -8.78 4.18
C PRO A 144 -2.17 -10.27 4.50
N GLN A 145 -0.98 -10.87 4.32
CA GLN A 145 -0.73 -12.27 4.68
C GLN A 145 -0.82 -12.51 6.19
N LEU A 146 -0.43 -11.54 7.02
CA LEU A 146 -0.63 -11.60 8.47
C LEU A 146 -2.13 -11.51 8.82
N ASN A 147 -2.88 -10.71 8.08
CA ASN A 147 -4.30 -10.48 8.33
C ASN A 147 -5.19 -11.72 8.06
N ASP A 148 -4.75 -12.65 7.20
CA ASP A 148 -5.46 -13.91 6.94
C ASP A 148 -5.62 -14.77 8.20
N ASN A 149 -4.73 -14.62 9.19
CA ASN A 149 -4.74 -15.39 10.44
C ASN A 149 -5.45 -14.66 11.60
N ILE A 150 -6.04 -13.48 11.37
CA ILE A 150 -6.71 -12.68 12.41
C ILE A 150 -8.21 -12.90 12.36
N ASP A 151 -8.75 -13.53 13.40
CA ASP A 151 -10.18 -13.84 13.49
C ASP A 151 -11.04 -12.70 14.05
N HIS A 152 -10.43 -11.63 14.57
CA HIS A 152 -11.14 -10.51 15.16
C HIS A 152 -11.46 -9.41 14.12
N PRO A 153 -12.74 -9.16 13.76
CA PRO A 153 -13.11 -8.28 12.64
C PRO A 153 -12.58 -6.85 12.75
N HIS A 154 -12.67 -6.24 13.93
CA HIS A 154 -12.19 -4.86 14.12
C HIS A 154 -10.67 -4.72 13.95
N ILE A 155 -9.91 -5.74 14.34
CA ILE A 155 -8.44 -5.71 14.27
C ILE A 155 -8.00 -6.03 12.85
N ALA A 156 -8.67 -6.97 12.20
CA ALA A 156 -8.49 -7.22 10.79
C ALA A 156 -8.84 -6.00 9.93
N GLY A 157 -9.94 -5.31 10.24
CA GLY A 157 -10.33 -4.03 9.63
C GLY A 157 -9.26 -2.95 9.81
N GLY A 158 -8.75 -2.79 11.03
CA GLY A 158 -7.64 -1.87 11.31
C GLY A 158 -6.35 -2.22 10.55
N MET A 159 -6.02 -3.51 10.40
CA MET A 159 -4.88 -3.94 9.57
C MET A 159 -5.07 -3.61 8.10
N VAL A 160 -6.27 -3.81 7.55
CA VAL A 160 -6.54 -3.44 6.15
C VAL A 160 -6.54 -1.92 5.97
N ALA A 161 -7.08 -1.16 6.92
CA ALA A 161 -6.98 0.31 6.89
C ALA A 161 -5.52 0.78 6.85
N LEU A 162 -4.67 0.22 7.73
CA LEU A 162 -3.25 0.50 7.78
C LEU A 162 -2.53 0.08 6.49
N TYR A 163 -2.76 -1.14 6.00
CA TYR A 163 -2.17 -1.61 4.74
C TYR A 163 -2.57 -0.71 3.56
N SER A 164 -3.84 -0.35 3.46
CA SER A 164 -4.36 0.53 2.41
C SER A 164 -3.67 1.90 2.46
N PHE A 165 -3.52 2.45 3.67
CA PHE A 165 -2.80 3.70 3.88
C PHE A 165 -1.33 3.60 3.48
N MET A 166 -0.62 2.55 3.91
CA MET A 166 0.78 2.29 3.57
C MET A 166 0.99 2.15 2.05
N GLN A 167 0.08 1.46 1.37
CA GLN A 167 0.11 1.27 -0.07
C GLN A 167 -0.13 2.60 -0.82
N GLY A 168 -1.08 3.42 -0.36
CA GLY A 168 -1.31 4.77 -0.88
C GLY A 168 -0.08 5.68 -0.69
N LYS A 169 0.52 5.67 0.51
CA LYS A 169 1.77 6.39 0.82
C LYS A 169 2.92 5.96 -0.09
N GLU A 170 3.03 4.66 -0.37
CA GLU A 170 4.03 4.14 -1.30
C GLU A 170 3.82 4.63 -2.73
N LEU A 171 2.58 4.70 -3.21
CA LEU A 171 2.26 5.27 -4.53
C LEU A 171 2.57 6.77 -4.60
N VAL A 172 2.37 7.54 -3.52
CA VAL A 172 2.86 8.93 -3.42
C VAL A 172 4.38 8.98 -3.52
N GLY A 173 5.08 8.04 -2.89
CA GLY A 173 6.54 7.91 -2.99
C GLY A 173 7.04 7.62 -4.40
N GLN A 174 6.31 6.80 -5.17
CA GLN A 174 6.59 6.51 -6.57
C GLN A 174 6.26 7.70 -7.48
N GLU A 175 5.14 8.39 -7.23
CA GLU A 175 4.79 9.65 -7.88
C GLU A 175 5.92 10.69 -7.71
N ARG A 176 6.42 10.86 -6.47
CA ARG A 176 7.57 11.74 -6.17
C ARG A 176 8.77 11.38 -7.04
N ALA A 177 9.12 10.10 -7.09
CA ALA A 177 10.29 9.62 -7.82
C ALA A 177 10.19 9.88 -9.32
N LEU A 178 9.07 9.50 -9.93
CA LEU A 178 8.79 9.74 -11.35
C LEU A 178 8.81 11.23 -11.66
N GLY A 179 8.05 12.04 -10.92
CA GLY A 179 8.02 13.48 -11.17
C GLY A 179 9.40 14.13 -11.09
N ALA A 180 10.23 13.75 -10.12
CA ALA A 180 11.59 14.26 -9.99
C ALA A 180 12.46 13.91 -11.21
N ILE A 181 12.40 12.67 -11.70
CA ILE A 181 13.12 12.25 -12.91
C ILE A 181 12.69 13.09 -14.11
N GLY A 182 11.38 13.29 -14.32
CA GLY A 182 10.87 13.99 -15.51
C GLY A 182 11.16 15.49 -15.48
N PHE A 183 11.06 16.12 -14.30
CA PHE A 183 11.46 17.52 -14.13
C PHE A 183 12.97 17.72 -14.28
N THR A 184 13.80 16.77 -13.85
CA THR A 184 15.25 16.83 -14.09
C THR A 184 15.59 16.69 -15.57
N GLN A 185 14.91 15.79 -16.28
CA GLN A 185 15.08 15.60 -17.73
C GLN A 185 14.51 16.76 -18.56
N GLY A 186 13.67 17.62 -17.96
CA GLY A 186 12.99 18.71 -18.65
C GLY A 186 11.90 18.23 -19.62
N ALA A 187 11.53 16.95 -19.55
CA ALA A 187 10.54 16.34 -20.42
C ALA A 187 9.88 15.14 -19.75
N PHE A 188 8.61 14.92 -20.06
CA PHE A 188 7.87 13.70 -19.69
C PHE A 188 7.48 12.96 -20.97
N SER A 189 8.05 11.78 -21.19
CA SER A 189 7.66 10.92 -22.31
C SER A 189 6.19 10.48 -22.15
N HIS A 190 5.54 10.04 -23.23
CA HIS A 190 4.16 9.53 -23.14
C HIS A 190 4.02 8.37 -22.16
N GLU A 191 5.01 7.48 -22.11
CA GLU A 191 5.04 6.35 -21.17
C GLU A 191 5.16 6.83 -19.73
N MET A 192 6.10 7.74 -19.47
CA MET A 192 6.30 8.30 -18.13
C MET A 192 5.10 9.12 -17.64
N ARG A 193 4.44 9.87 -18.53
CA ARG A 193 3.17 10.56 -18.21
C ARG A 193 2.09 9.57 -17.81
N GLN A 194 1.99 8.44 -18.51
CA GLN A 194 1.02 7.40 -18.18
C GLN A 194 1.34 6.76 -16.82
N GLU A 195 2.59 6.36 -16.58
CA GLU A 195 3.02 5.80 -15.31
C GLU A 195 2.74 6.75 -14.13
N LEU A 196 3.04 8.05 -14.30
CA LEU A 196 2.75 9.07 -13.30
C LEU A 196 1.25 9.15 -13.00
N VAL A 197 0.41 9.15 -14.03
CA VAL A 197 -1.06 9.14 -13.87
C VAL A 197 -1.52 7.87 -13.17
N ASP A 198 -0.99 6.70 -13.54
CA ASP A 198 -1.38 5.43 -12.92
C ASP A 198 -1.00 5.40 -11.43
N ARG A 199 0.13 6.02 -11.03
CA ARG A 199 0.50 6.18 -9.62
C ARG A 199 -0.43 7.15 -8.87
N ILE A 200 -0.89 8.21 -9.53
CA ILE A 200 -1.84 9.17 -8.94
C ILE A 200 -3.22 8.52 -8.78
N ASP A 201 -3.75 7.90 -9.83
CA ASP A 201 -5.06 7.24 -9.83
C ASP A 201 -5.10 6.08 -8.82
N GLY A 202 -4.01 5.31 -8.71
CA GLY A 202 -3.90 4.21 -7.74
C GLY A 202 -3.95 4.67 -6.27
N GLN A 203 -3.55 5.91 -5.96
CA GLN A 203 -3.66 6.45 -4.60
C GLN A 203 -5.12 6.56 -4.16
N GLN A 204 -6.03 6.88 -5.08
CA GLN A 204 -7.44 7.12 -4.76
C GLN A 204 -8.08 5.87 -4.14
N LEU A 205 -7.91 4.71 -4.78
CA LEU A 205 -8.43 3.44 -4.27
C LEU A 205 -7.87 3.09 -2.88
N CYS A 206 -6.58 3.36 -2.68
CA CYS A 206 -5.90 3.11 -1.40
C CYS A 206 -6.49 3.99 -0.28
N PHE A 207 -6.61 5.29 -0.52
CA PHE A 207 -7.11 6.23 0.48
C PHE A 207 -8.62 6.12 0.70
N ASP A 208 -9.41 5.79 -0.31
CA ASP A 208 -10.85 5.55 -0.15
C ASP A 208 -11.11 4.31 0.73
N THR A 209 -10.35 3.23 0.50
CA THR A 209 -10.42 2.03 1.35
C THR A 209 -10.03 2.36 2.80
N PHE A 210 -8.92 3.09 2.99
CA PHE A 210 -8.51 3.57 4.31
C PHE A 210 -9.61 4.41 4.99
N ILE A 211 -10.19 5.39 4.29
CA ILE A 211 -11.24 6.27 4.84
C ILE A 211 -12.47 5.46 5.25
N SER A 212 -12.80 4.39 4.51
CA SER A 212 -13.97 3.55 4.82
C SER A 212 -13.79 2.67 6.07
N LEU A 213 -12.55 2.39 6.48
CA LEU A 213 -12.24 1.44 7.55
C LEU A 213 -11.62 2.09 8.80
N ALA A 214 -10.97 3.25 8.66
CA ALA A 214 -10.28 3.94 9.74
C ALA A 214 -11.24 4.65 10.71
N SER A 215 -10.73 4.96 11.90
CA SER A 215 -11.50 5.69 12.91
C SER A 215 -11.81 7.14 12.45
N PRO A 216 -12.93 7.75 12.88
CA PRO A 216 -13.26 9.13 12.53
C PRO A 216 -12.17 10.14 12.92
N THR A 217 -11.47 9.89 14.04
CA THR A 217 -10.36 10.72 14.52
C THR A 217 -9.21 10.75 13.51
N VAL A 218 -8.78 9.58 13.05
CA VAL A 218 -7.69 9.46 12.07
C VAL A 218 -8.10 10.02 10.72
N VAL A 219 -9.33 9.76 10.26
CA VAL A 219 -9.85 10.31 9.00
C VAL A 219 -9.92 11.84 9.04
N HIS A 220 -10.32 12.43 10.17
CA HIS A 220 -10.34 13.87 10.33
C HIS A 220 -8.93 14.46 10.25
N ALA A 221 -7.96 13.87 10.95
CA ALA A 221 -6.56 14.30 10.90
C ALA A 221 -5.98 14.19 9.47
N PHE A 222 -6.29 13.10 8.76
CA PHE A 222 -5.88 12.90 7.36
C PHE A 222 -6.42 14.00 6.44
N ARG A 223 -7.74 14.29 6.51
CA ARG A 223 -8.36 15.33 5.67
C ARG A 223 -7.81 16.73 5.95
N GLN A 224 -7.43 17.00 7.19
CA GLN A 224 -6.87 18.30 7.57
C GLN A 224 -5.42 18.50 7.11
N GLN A 225 -4.62 17.43 7.12
CA GLN A 225 -3.16 17.55 7.02
C GLN A 225 -2.54 16.95 5.76
N CYS A 226 -3.23 16.06 5.05
CA CYS A 226 -2.61 15.20 4.03
C CYS A 226 -3.26 15.26 2.65
N GLU A 227 -4.36 16.00 2.49
CA GLU A 227 -4.94 16.25 1.17
C GLU A 227 -3.91 16.97 0.28
N ALA A 228 -3.87 16.61 -1.00
CA ALA A 228 -2.90 17.17 -1.93
C ALA A 228 -3.10 18.69 -2.01
N GLU A 229 -2.10 19.45 -1.58
CA GLU A 229 -2.14 20.90 -1.65
C GLU A 229 -2.29 21.35 -3.11
N ALA A 230 -2.94 22.51 -3.31
CA ALA A 230 -3.14 23.09 -4.64
C ALA A 230 -1.83 23.23 -5.44
N ALA A 231 -0.69 23.40 -4.76
CA ALA A 231 0.63 23.42 -5.38
C ALA A 231 0.97 22.08 -6.05
N ILE A 232 0.76 20.94 -5.38
CA ILE A 232 1.05 19.60 -5.95
C ILE A 232 0.18 19.35 -7.18
N GLU A 233 -1.10 19.74 -7.13
CA GLU A 233 -2.00 19.63 -8.28
C GLU A 233 -1.55 20.47 -9.50
N GLN A 234 -1.02 21.67 -9.26
CA GLN A 234 -0.45 22.49 -10.32
C GLN A 234 0.74 21.79 -10.99
N TRP A 235 1.63 21.19 -10.20
CA TRP A 235 2.78 20.45 -10.72
C TRP A 235 2.36 19.15 -11.45
N ARG A 236 1.37 18.41 -10.92
CA ARG A 236 0.75 17.26 -11.61
C ARG A 236 0.18 17.65 -12.97
N ARG A 237 -0.44 18.82 -13.06
CA ARG A 237 -0.96 19.36 -14.32
C ARG A 237 0.16 19.72 -15.29
N LEU A 238 1.21 20.38 -14.80
CA LEU A 238 2.37 20.77 -15.59
C LEU A 238 3.03 19.53 -16.23
N ALA A 239 3.35 18.52 -15.42
CA ALA A 239 4.00 17.28 -15.86
C ALA A 239 3.23 16.56 -16.99
N CYS A 240 1.91 16.67 -16.99
CA CYS A 240 1.07 15.94 -17.93
C CYS A 240 0.66 16.73 -19.18
N THR A 241 0.80 18.07 -19.20
CA THR A 241 0.24 18.91 -20.27
C THR A 241 1.27 19.75 -21.02
N ARG A 242 2.43 20.04 -20.41
CA ARG A 242 3.43 20.94 -20.99
C ARG A 242 4.82 20.36 -20.81
N GLN A 243 5.73 20.75 -21.70
CA GLN A 243 7.15 20.56 -21.45
C GLN A 243 7.60 21.51 -20.33
N PRO A 244 8.22 21.00 -19.24
CA PRO A 244 8.85 21.85 -18.24
C PRO A 244 9.89 22.77 -18.87
N ALA A 245 10.00 24.00 -18.38
CA ALA A 245 11.06 24.90 -18.81
C ALA A 245 12.42 24.37 -18.30
N PRO A 246 13.50 24.48 -19.10
CA PRO A 246 14.82 24.10 -18.62
C PRO A 246 15.29 25.07 -17.53
N ASP A 247 15.42 24.59 -16.30
CA ASP A 247 15.76 25.39 -15.13
C ASP A 247 16.91 24.78 -14.29
N LYS A 248 17.69 23.90 -14.92
CA LYS A 248 18.82 23.19 -14.28
C LYS A 248 18.41 22.39 -13.03
N GLY A 249 17.16 21.92 -12.96
CA GLY A 249 16.67 21.02 -11.91
C GLY A 249 15.98 21.72 -10.74
N GLU A 250 15.75 23.03 -10.80
CA GLU A 250 15.01 23.76 -9.77
C GLU A 250 13.58 23.24 -9.61
N SER A 251 12.89 22.98 -10.72
CA SER A 251 11.55 22.37 -10.75
C SER A 251 11.54 20.99 -10.08
N ALA A 252 12.56 20.18 -10.35
CA ALA A 252 12.68 18.84 -9.76
C ALA A 252 12.85 18.92 -8.24
N LEU A 253 13.66 19.85 -7.75
CA LEU A 253 13.84 20.10 -6.32
C LEU A 253 12.57 20.62 -5.66
N ARG A 254 11.87 21.59 -6.26
CA ARG A 254 10.59 22.10 -5.74
C ARG A 254 9.54 21.00 -5.64
N TRP A 255 9.38 20.21 -6.70
CA TRP A 255 8.51 19.03 -6.70
C TRP A 255 8.88 18.04 -5.60
N PHE A 256 10.17 17.69 -5.50
CA PHE A 256 10.65 16.74 -4.51
C PHE A 256 10.39 17.22 -3.08
N THR A 257 10.62 18.50 -2.78
CA THR A 257 10.36 19.09 -1.46
C THR A 257 8.88 19.04 -1.11
N LEU A 258 7.99 19.47 -2.00
CA LEU A 258 6.54 19.43 -1.77
C LEU A 258 6.04 18.00 -1.50
N GLN A 259 6.47 17.04 -2.31
CA GLN A 259 6.09 15.65 -2.12
C GLN A 259 6.70 15.02 -0.87
N THR A 260 7.92 15.43 -0.48
CA THR A 260 8.54 14.96 0.76
C THR A 260 7.79 15.48 1.97
N GLN A 261 7.39 16.76 1.99
CA GLN A 261 6.53 17.30 3.03
C GLN A 261 5.22 16.52 3.15
N ARG A 262 4.58 16.21 2.02
CA ARG A 262 3.35 15.39 2.01
C ARG A 262 3.60 13.98 2.56
N LEU A 263 4.72 13.34 2.23
CA LEU A 263 5.07 12.01 2.77
C LEU A 263 5.31 12.03 4.28
N GLU A 264 5.91 13.10 4.82
CA GLU A 264 6.07 13.26 6.28
C GLU A 264 4.72 13.48 7.00
N GLN A 265 3.81 14.25 6.39
CA GLN A 265 2.43 14.37 6.91
C GLN A 265 1.73 13.01 6.91
N LEU A 266 1.83 12.24 5.82
CA LEU A 266 1.28 10.89 5.74
C LEU A 266 1.92 9.95 6.76
N ARG A 267 3.22 10.10 7.04
CA ARG A 267 3.91 9.32 8.07
C ARG A 267 3.30 9.52 9.46
N SER A 268 2.94 10.75 9.82
CA SER A 268 2.25 11.04 11.09
C SER A 268 0.91 10.29 11.21
N ILE A 269 0.11 10.27 10.14
CA ILE A 269 -1.16 9.51 10.11
C ILE A 269 -0.93 8.00 10.24
N GLU A 270 0.10 7.47 9.57
CA GLU A 270 0.49 6.06 9.67
C GLU A 270 0.87 5.68 11.12
N GLU A 271 1.60 6.54 11.82
CA GLU A 271 1.96 6.34 13.23
C GLU A 271 0.74 6.35 14.15
N MET A 272 -0.25 7.22 13.89
CA MET A 272 -1.52 7.20 14.61
C MET A 272 -2.29 5.90 14.37
N LEU A 273 -2.35 5.40 13.13
CA LEU A 273 -3.00 4.12 12.81
C LEU A 273 -2.33 2.94 13.53
N ILE A 274 -0.99 2.92 13.57
CA ILE A 274 -0.24 1.88 14.29
C ILE A 274 -0.52 1.97 15.78
N ALA A 275 -0.54 3.16 16.37
CA ALA A 275 -0.84 3.35 17.79
C ALA A 275 -2.26 2.90 18.15
N GLU A 276 -3.27 3.25 17.34
CA GLU A 276 -4.65 2.80 17.55
C GLU A 276 -4.78 1.28 17.42
N LEU A 277 -4.12 0.67 16.43
CA LEU A 277 -4.10 -0.78 16.24
C LEU A 277 -3.45 -1.49 17.45
N MET A 278 -2.28 -1.04 17.89
CA MET A 278 -1.58 -1.63 19.04
C MET A 278 -2.40 -1.48 20.32
N SER A 279 -3.01 -0.31 20.55
CA SER A 279 -3.91 -0.10 21.70
C SER A 279 -5.16 -0.98 21.64
N ALA A 280 -5.71 -1.24 20.45
CA ALA A 280 -6.83 -2.17 20.29
C ALA A 280 -6.42 -3.62 20.62
N VAL A 281 -5.22 -4.03 20.20
CA VAL A 281 -4.67 -5.35 20.54
C VAL A 281 -4.41 -5.49 22.04
N GLU A 282 -3.84 -4.47 22.69
CA GLU A 282 -3.57 -4.45 24.13
C GLU A 282 -4.86 -4.47 24.97
N ARG A 283 -5.87 -3.68 24.59
CA ARG A 283 -7.18 -3.71 25.26
C ARG A 283 -7.82 -5.09 25.15
N ARG A 284 -7.69 -5.76 24.00
CA ARG A 284 -8.23 -7.11 23.82
C ARG A 284 -7.50 -8.13 24.69
N LEU A 285 -6.17 -8.05 24.76
CA LEU A 285 -5.37 -8.88 25.67
C LEU A 285 -5.80 -8.72 27.13
N ALA A 286 -6.12 -7.48 27.56
CA ALA A 286 -6.54 -7.20 28.94
C ALA A 286 -7.98 -7.65 29.26
N GLN A 287 -8.90 -7.60 28.29
CA GLN A 287 -10.31 -7.97 28.49
C GLN A 287 -10.52 -9.49 28.66
N ASP A 288 -9.73 -10.32 27.95
CA ASP A 288 -9.86 -11.79 28.00
C ASP A 288 -9.17 -12.44 29.23
N GLU A 289 -8.45 -11.66 30.06
CA GLU A 289 -7.97 -12.12 31.37
C GLU A 289 -9.09 -12.15 32.44
N THR A 290 -10.19 -11.43 32.22
CA THR A 290 -11.33 -11.39 33.14
C THR A 290 -12.13 -12.70 33.07
N THR A 291 -12.24 -13.39 34.20
CA THR A 291 -12.76 -14.77 34.27
C THR A 291 -14.27 -14.80 34.00
N LEU A 292 -14.70 -15.22 32.81
CA LEU A 292 -16.10 -15.57 32.56
C LEU A 292 -16.43 -16.90 33.27
N PRO A 293 -17.41 -16.95 34.18
CA PRO A 293 -17.81 -18.20 34.83
C PRO A 293 -18.35 -19.19 33.80
N LEU A 294 -18.11 -20.49 34.02
CA LEU A 294 -18.60 -21.60 33.17
C LEU A 294 -20.13 -21.56 32.94
N ALA A 295 -20.87 -20.94 33.87
CA ALA A 295 -22.30 -20.71 33.78
C ALA A 295 -22.71 -19.74 32.64
N SER A 296 -21.85 -18.76 32.31
CA SER A 296 -22.10 -17.79 31.24
C SER A 296 -22.05 -18.41 29.84
N TRP A 297 -21.38 -19.53 29.65
CA TRP A 297 -21.25 -20.24 28.37
C TRP A 297 -22.41 -21.20 28.09
N LEU A 298 -23.18 -21.55 29.14
CA LEU A 298 -24.33 -22.44 29.05
C LEU A 298 -25.65 -21.68 28.90
N ASP A 299 -25.65 -20.37 29.13
CA ASP A 299 -26.80 -19.51 28.84
C ASP A 299 -26.89 -19.28 27.32
N ASP A 300 -27.59 -20.19 26.65
CA ASP A 300 -27.88 -20.22 25.21
C ASP A 300 -28.86 -19.11 24.77
N ALA A 301 -28.97 -18.04 25.56
CA ALA A 301 -29.98 -17.01 25.40
C ALA A 301 -29.39 -15.76 24.73
N THR A 302 -29.54 -15.76 23.40
CA THR A 302 -29.77 -14.59 22.53
C THR A 302 -28.54 -13.82 22.00
N ASP A 303 -28.43 -13.81 20.66
CA ASP A 303 -27.73 -12.85 19.77
C ASP A 303 -26.36 -13.27 19.13
N ASP A 304 -25.68 -14.29 19.65
CA ASP A 304 -24.31 -14.64 19.17
C ASP A 304 -24.25 -15.18 17.73
N THR A 305 -25.23 -15.98 17.29
CA THR A 305 -25.18 -16.61 15.95
C THR A 305 -25.28 -15.59 14.81
N PHE A 306 -26.03 -14.50 15.02
CA PHE A 306 -26.19 -13.43 14.04
C PHE A 306 -24.98 -12.49 14.03
N SER A 307 -24.41 -12.19 15.21
CA SER A 307 -23.14 -11.47 15.33
C SER A 307 -22.00 -12.23 14.66
N LEU A 308 -21.82 -13.52 14.96
CA LEU A 308 -20.80 -14.39 14.36
C LEU A 308 -20.90 -14.45 12.82
N ARG A 309 -22.12 -14.50 12.27
CA ARG A 309 -22.32 -14.52 10.80
C ARG A 309 -21.98 -13.17 10.17
N ARG A 310 -22.35 -12.06 10.82
CA ARG A 310 -22.02 -10.71 10.38
C ARG A 310 -20.50 -10.47 10.43
N ASP A 311 -19.85 -10.89 11.50
CA ASP A 311 -18.41 -10.76 11.70
C ASP A 311 -17.61 -11.51 10.63
N LYS A 312 -18.04 -12.73 10.29
CA LYS A 312 -17.47 -13.48 9.16
C LYS A 312 -17.69 -12.79 7.82
N GLN A 313 -18.87 -12.22 7.58
CA GLN A 313 -19.15 -11.46 6.35
C GLN A 313 -18.28 -10.20 6.26
N LEU A 314 -18.11 -9.46 7.36
CA LEU A 314 -17.26 -8.28 7.43
C LEU A 314 -15.79 -8.65 7.14
N LEU A 315 -15.28 -9.73 7.75
CA LEU A 315 -13.93 -10.23 7.49
C LEU A 315 -13.70 -10.58 6.03
N LEU A 316 -14.68 -11.18 5.35
CA LEU A 316 -14.58 -11.52 3.93
C LEU A 316 -14.44 -10.27 3.06
N VAL A 317 -15.29 -9.26 3.28
CA VAL A 317 -15.26 -8.00 2.50
C VAL A 317 -13.95 -7.24 2.75
N VAL A 318 -13.56 -7.11 4.02
CA VAL A 318 -12.31 -6.42 4.42
C VAL A 318 -11.08 -7.11 3.81
N ARG A 319 -11.01 -8.44 3.85
CA ARG A 319 -9.90 -9.19 3.24
C ARG A 319 -9.92 -9.12 1.71
N GLN A 320 -11.10 -9.03 1.09
CA GLN A 320 -11.22 -8.81 -0.35
C GLN A 320 -10.60 -7.46 -0.75
N GLN A 321 -10.90 -6.38 -0.02
CA GLN A 321 -10.31 -5.06 -0.30
C GLN A 321 -8.78 -5.09 -0.22
N ALA A 322 -8.20 -5.79 0.77
CA ALA A 322 -6.74 -5.95 0.86
C ALA A 322 -6.15 -6.69 -0.37
N ARG A 323 -6.84 -7.72 -0.87
CA ARG A 323 -6.42 -8.48 -2.06
C ARG A 323 -6.53 -7.66 -3.34
N GLU A 324 -7.57 -6.84 -3.47
CA GLU A 324 -7.73 -5.92 -4.61
C GLU A 324 -6.58 -4.91 -4.66
N LEU A 325 -6.15 -4.39 -3.51
CA LEU A 325 -4.99 -3.51 -3.41
C LEU A 325 -3.66 -4.22 -3.70
N GLU A 326 -3.47 -5.46 -3.23
CA GLU A 326 -2.31 -6.27 -3.63
C GLU A 326 -2.27 -6.50 -5.15
N GLN A 327 -3.42 -6.80 -5.75
CA GLN A 327 -3.53 -7.00 -7.18
C GLN A 327 -3.21 -5.73 -7.96
N LEU A 328 -3.73 -4.57 -7.52
CA LEU A 328 -3.38 -3.27 -8.09
C LEU A 328 -1.87 -3.00 -8.01
N SER A 329 -1.26 -3.25 -6.84
CA SER A 329 0.18 -3.09 -6.62
C SER A 329 1.01 -3.99 -7.54
N GLY A 330 0.54 -5.22 -7.80
CA GLY A 330 1.12 -6.15 -8.77
C GLY A 330 0.97 -5.70 -10.21
N GLN A 331 -0.21 -5.22 -10.62
CA GLN A 331 -0.48 -4.72 -11.97
C GLN A 331 0.40 -3.52 -12.31
N LEU A 332 0.51 -2.55 -11.39
CA LEU A 332 1.36 -1.36 -11.59
C LEU A 332 2.86 -1.69 -11.69
N ALA A 333 3.27 -2.87 -11.23
CA ALA A 333 4.64 -3.37 -11.31
C ALA A 333 4.91 -4.26 -12.53
N SER A 334 3.85 -4.81 -13.12
CA SER A 334 3.92 -5.77 -14.20
C SER A 334 3.94 -5.05 -15.53
N LEU A 335 5.06 -5.13 -16.25
CA LEU A 335 5.18 -4.57 -17.60
C LEU A 335 4.15 -5.17 -18.56
N GLN A 336 3.81 -6.45 -18.39
CA GLN A 336 2.80 -7.11 -19.23
C GLN A 336 1.41 -6.51 -19.00
N ASP A 337 1.02 -6.33 -17.74
CA ASP A 337 -0.26 -5.72 -17.41
C ASP A 337 -0.30 -4.26 -17.86
N ALA A 338 0.77 -3.50 -17.65
CA ALA A 338 0.87 -2.12 -18.15
C ALA A 338 0.71 -2.02 -19.67
N LEU A 339 1.29 -2.96 -20.43
CA LEU A 339 1.13 -3.02 -21.89
C LEU A 339 -0.30 -3.37 -22.29
N GLU A 340 -0.97 -4.31 -21.61
CA GLU A 340 -2.37 -4.65 -21.90
C GLU A 340 -3.32 -3.50 -21.57
N GLU A 341 -3.13 -2.83 -20.42
CA GLU A 341 -3.90 -1.65 -20.05
C GLU A 341 -3.70 -0.50 -21.04
N ARG A 342 -2.46 -0.28 -21.50
CA ARG A 342 -2.15 0.71 -22.54
C ARG A 342 -2.85 0.41 -23.86
N LYS A 343 -2.90 -0.85 -24.30
CA LYS A 343 -3.67 -1.25 -25.49
C LYS A 343 -5.15 -0.89 -25.36
N VAL A 344 -5.72 -1.02 -24.17
CA VAL A 344 -7.12 -0.66 -23.91
C VAL A 344 -7.30 0.86 -23.98
N ILE A 345 -6.39 1.64 -23.40
CA ILE A 345 -6.40 3.11 -23.47
C ILE A 345 -6.24 3.59 -24.92
N ASP A 346 -5.32 3.01 -25.69
CA ASP A 346 -5.10 3.35 -27.10
C ASP A 346 -6.34 3.07 -27.95
N LYS A 347 -7.04 1.95 -27.70
CA LYS A 347 -8.35 1.66 -28.34
C LYS A 347 -9.41 2.68 -27.99
N ALA A 348 -9.47 3.14 -26.73
CA ALA A 348 -10.43 4.16 -26.31
C ALA A 348 -10.11 5.54 -26.92
N LYS A 349 -8.83 5.93 -26.97
CA LYS A 349 -8.38 7.14 -27.69
C LYS A 349 -8.80 7.10 -29.16
N TYR A 350 -8.60 5.96 -29.83
CA TYR A 350 -9.01 5.78 -31.22
C TYR A 350 -10.51 6.01 -31.43
N VAL A 351 -11.36 5.50 -30.51
CA VAL A 351 -12.82 5.74 -30.56
C VAL A 351 -13.13 7.24 -30.42
N LEU A 352 -12.49 7.93 -29.48
CA LEU A 352 -12.67 9.39 -29.30
C LEU A 352 -12.19 10.18 -30.52
N MET A 353 -11.06 9.81 -31.11
CA MET A 353 -10.55 10.44 -32.33
C MET A 353 -11.53 10.29 -33.50
N HIS A 354 -12.09 9.09 -33.69
CA HIS A 354 -13.01 8.83 -34.80
C HIS A 354 -14.41 9.43 -34.63
N HIS A 355 -14.99 9.38 -33.42
CA HIS A 355 -16.37 9.81 -33.20
C HIS A 355 -16.49 11.28 -32.78
N GLN A 356 -15.44 11.87 -32.19
CA GLN A 356 -15.46 13.25 -31.71
C GLN A 356 -14.48 14.17 -32.45
N ASN A 357 -13.77 13.67 -33.47
CA ASN A 357 -12.76 14.42 -34.25
C ASN A 357 -11.69 15.09 -33.36
N LEU A 358 -11.32 14.45 -32.25
CA LEU A 358 -10.27 14.92 -31.36
C LEU A 358 -8.88 14.53 -31.88
N SER A 359 -7.87 15.35 -31.60
CA SER A 359 -6.47 14.92 -31.75
C SER A 359 -6.11 13.86 -30.71
N GLU A 360 -5.02 13.11 -30.93
CA GLU A 360 -4.60 12.08 -29.98
C GLU A 360 -4.35 12.65 -28.57
N GLU A 361 -3.67 13.78 -28.47
CA GLU A 361 -3.39 14.45 -27.19
C GLU A 361 -4.69 14.95 -26.52
N GLN A 362 -5.65 15.46 -27.31
CA GLN A 362 -6.96 15.87 -26.79
C GLN A 362 -7.78 14.68 -26.29
N ALA A 363 -7.74 13.55 -27.00
CA ALA A 363 -8.39 12.32 -26.59
C ALA A 363 -7.83 11.77 -25.28
N TRP A 364 -6.49 11.76 -25.13
CA TRP A 364 -5.83 11.36 -23.89
C TRP A 364 -6.19 12.30 -22.72
N GLN A 365 -6.17 13.63 -22.94
CA GLN A 365 -6.58 14.60 -21.92
C GLN A 365 -8.05 14.47 -21.54
N SER A 366 -8.93 14.12 -22.48
CA SER A 366 -10.36 13.86 -22.21
C SER A 366 -10.55 12.62 -21.34
N LEU A 367 -9.87 11.50 -21.65
CA LEU A 367 -9.87 10.29 -20.82
C LEU A 367 -9.36 10.59 -19.41
N ARG A 368 -8.27 11.34 -19.30
CA ARG A 368 -7.72 11.75 -18.01
C ARG A 368 -8.70 12.60 -17.21
N LYS A 369 -9.33 13.57 -17.86
CA LYS A 369 -10.33 14.42 -17.21
C LYS A 369 -11.50 13.58 -16.68
N MET A 370 -12.00 12.63 -17.48
CA MET A 370 -13.07 11.72 -17.04
C MET A 370 -12.65 10.82 -15.87
N ALA A 371 -11.41 10.32 -15.88
CA ALA A 371 -10.83 9.56 -14.78
C ALA A 371 -10.82 10.37 -13.47
N MET A 372 -10.36 11.63 -13.54
CA MET A 372 -10.36 12.55 -12.40
C MET A 372 -11.78 12.89 -11.93
N ASP A 373 -12.69 13.24 -12.84
CA ASP A 373 -14.08 13.63 -12.49
C ASP A 373 -14.88 12.47 -11.87
N LYS A 374 -14.46 11.21 -12.13
CA LYS A 374 -15.13 10.00 -11.62
C LYS A 374 -14.35 9.29 -10.51
N ASN A 375 -13.18 9.78 -10.11
CA ASN A 375 -12.29 9.12 -9.15
C ASN A 375 -12.00 7.65 -9.54
N GLN A 376 -11.76 7.39 -10.83
CA GLN A 376 -11.48 6.06 -11.38
C GLN A 376 -10.18 6.07 -12.17
N ARG A 377 -9.54 4.91 -12.32
CA ARG A 377 -8.34 4.78 -13.15
C ARG A 377 -8.66 5.05 -14.61
N MET A 378 -7.71 5.64 -15.33
CA MET A 378 -7.85 5.87 -16.78
C MET A 378 -8.21 4.60 -17.58
N VAL A 379 -7.64 3.44 -17.21
CA VAL A 379 -7.95 2.17 -17.87
C VAL A 379 -9.41 1.74 -17.66
N ASP A 380 -9.99 1.99 -16.48
CA ASP A 380 -11.37 1.59 -16.19
C ASP A 380 -12.37 2.47 -16.93
N ILE A 381 -12.07 3.77 -17.08
CA ILE A 381 -12.81 4.68 -17.97
C ILE A 381 -12.70 4.21 -19.43
N ALA A 382 -11.50 3.82 -19.87
CA ALA A 382 -11.30 3.30 -21.22
C ALA A 382 -12.11 2.02 -21.46
N ARG A 383 -12.13 1.08 -20.50
CA ARG A 383 -12.97 -0.12 -20.54
C ARG A 383 -14.46 0.23 -20.60
N ALA A 384 -14.93 1.12 -19.73
CA ALA A 384 -16.32 1.56 -19.72
C ALA A 384 -16.73 2.18 -21.07
N LEU A 385 -15.89 3.03 -21.65
CA LEU A 385 -16.12 3.64 -22.96
C LEU A 385 -16.18 2.60 -24.09
N LEU A 386 -15.30 1.59 -24.05
CA LEU A 386 -15.31 0.50 -25.03
C LEU A 386 -16.53 -0.41 -24.90
N THR A 387 -17.02 -0.66 -23.69
CA THR A 387 -18.26 -1.42 -23.46
C THR A 387 -19.47 -0.68 -24.02
N VAL A 388 -19.49 0.64 -23.86
CA VAL A 388 -20.58 1.51 -24.33
C VAL A 388 -20.44 1.88 -25.82
N LYS A 389 -19.35 1.48 -26.48
CA LYS A 389 -19.07 1.77 -27.91
C LYS A 389 -20.23 1.42 -28.85
N SER A 390 -21.03 0.40 -28.54
CA SER A 390 -22.22 0.03 -29.31
C SER A 390 -23.28 1.13 -29.35
N LEU A 391 -23.39 1.96 -28.30
CA LEU A 391 -24.32 3.10 -28.26
C LEU A 391 -23.86 4.27 -29.15
N TRP A 392 -22.56 4.36 -29.46
CA TRP A 392 -21.99 5.41 -30.31
C TRP A 392 -22.17 5.12 -31.80
N GLN A 393 -22.62 3.92 -32.16
CA GLN A 393 -22.91 3.53 -33.55
C GLN A 393 -24.25 4.08 -34.08
N VAL A 394 -25.04 4.82 -33.28
CA VAL A 394 -26.44 5.17 -33.63
C VAL A 394 -26.63 6.57 -34.23
N THR A 395 -25.58 7.37 -34.46
CA THR A 395 -25.73 8.70 -35.11
C THR A 395 -25.19 8.74 -36.54
N THR A 396 -25.60 7.80 -37.38
CA THR A 396 -25.66 8.05 -38.83
C THR A 396 -26.92 8.86 -39.14
N LYS A 397 -26.69 10.16 -39.35
CA LYS A 397 -27.58 11.20 -39.90
C LYS A 397 -28.80 10.67 -40.68
N GLY A 398 -29.99 11.09 -40.26
CA GLY A 398 -31.12 11.32 -41.16
C GLY A 398 -31.05 12.73 -41.72
#